data_AF-A0A354U3Y2-F1
#
_entry.id   AF-A0A354U3Y2-F1
#
_cell.length_a   1.000
_cell.length_b   1.000
_cell.length_c   1.000
_cell.angle_alpha   90.00
_cell.angle_beta   90.00
_cell.angle_gamma   90.00
#
_symmetry.space_group_name_H-M   'P 1'
#
loop_
_entity.id
_entity.type
_entity.pdbx_description
1 polymer ?
#
loop_
_entity_poly.entity_id
_entity_poly.type
_entity_poly.pdbx_seq_one_letter_code
_entity_poly.pdbx_strand_id
1 'polypeptide(L)'
;MKHDWEDCSLTNINRLEARTLLVPYLDRTQALEGDHSQSPLYMSLNGVWKFGFFPNPQAVTEGFEAEDANHCNWEEIVVPSNWQMEGYGHPHYTNVQYPFPLNPPFVPTENPT
;
A
#
# COMPACT_ATOMS: atom_id res chain seq x y z
N MET A 1 -12.50 -18.62 3.87
CA MET A 1 -12.15 -17.20 3.71
C MET A 1 -12.17 -16.88 2.22
N LYS A 2 -12.74 -15.76 1.78
CA LYS A 2 -12.70 -15.37 0.37
C LYS A 2 -11.41 -14.58 0.14
N HIS A 3 -10.58 -14.99 -0.81
CA HIS A 3 -9.35 -14.28 -1.17
C HIS A 3 -9.63 -13.37 -2.36
N ASP A 4 -9.92 -12.10 -2.09
CA ASP A 4 -10.24 -11.15 -3.17
C ASP A 4 -9.03 -10.92 -4.11
N TRP A 5 -7.80 -11.14 -3.65
CA TRP A 5 -6.58 -11.07 -4.47
C TRP A 5 -6.40 -12.22 -5.46
N GLU A 6 -7.22 -13.29 -5.38
CA GLU A 6 -7.25 -14.40 -6.34
C GLU A 6 -8.50 -14.36 -7.25
N ASP A 7 -9.25 -13.24 -7.24
CA ASP A 7 -10.42 -13.02 -8.10
C ASP A 7 -10.12 -11.97 -9.17
N CYS A 8 -9.76 -12.42 -10.38
CA CYS A 8 -9.46 -11.54 -11.49
C CYS A 8 -10.62 -10.64 -11.95
N SER A 9 -11.87 -10.95 -11.55
CA SER A 9 -13.03 -10.12 -11.87
C SER A 9 -13.22 -8.95 -10.90
N LEU A 10 -12.64 -9.04 -9.70
CA LEU A 10 -12.76 -8.06 -8.63
C LEU A 10 -11.51 -7.18 -8.59
N THR A 11 -11.56 -6.03 -9.27
CA THR A 11 -10.40 -5.13 -9.38
C THR A 11 -10.35 -4.04 -8.30
N ASN A 12 -11.46 -3.79 -7.60
CA ASN A 12 -11.57 -2.80 -6.52
C ASN A 12 -12.87 -2.99 -5.73
N ILE A 13 -12.90 -2.45 -4.51
CA ILE A 13 -14.09 -2.33 -3.67
C ILE A 13 -14.14 -0.88 -3.18
N ASN A 14 -15.28 -0.19 -3.33
CA ASN A 14 -15.54 1.17 -2.82
C ASN A 14 -14.52 2.25 -3.23
N ARG A 15 -13.75 2.03 -4.32
CA ARG A 15 -12.85 3.06 -4.85
C ARG A 15 -13.66 4.12 -5.58
N LEU A 16 -13.31 5.39 -5.40
CA LEU A 16 -13.90 6.48 -6.17
C LEU A 16 -13.64 6.31 -7.68
N GLU A 17 -14.56 6.81 -8.50
CA GLU A 17 -14.42 6.80 -9.96
C GLU A 17 -13.17 7.53 -10.43
N ALA A 18 -12.56 7.01 -11.50
CA ALA A 18 -11.38 7.61 -12.10
C ALA A 18 -11.68 9.04 -12.59
N ARG A 19 -10.86 9.99 -12.15
CA ARG A 19 -10.97 11.41 -12.50
C ARG A 19 -9.59 12.05 -12.52
N THR A 20 -9.49 13.22 -13.16
CA THR A 20 -8.29 14.05 -13.04
C THR A 20 -8.01 14.40 -11.57
N LEU A 21 -6.74 14.57 -11.24
CA LEU A 21 -6.34 15.06 -9.92
C LEU A 21 -6.99 16.43 -9.67
N LEU A 22 -7.63 16.56 -8.52
CA LEU A 22 -8.30 17.78 -8.09
C LEU A 22 -7.94 18.01 -6.62
N VAL A 23 -6.92 18.85 -6.42
CA VAL A 23 -6.62 19.41 -5.11
C VAL A 23 -7.32 20.76 -5.04
N PRO A 24 -8.20 20.98 -4.06
CA PRO A 24 -8.87 22.26 -3.93
C PRO A 24 -7.86 23.32 -3.49
N TYR A 25 -8.01 24.54 -4.00
CA TYR A 25 -7.24 25.73 -3.61
C TYR A 25 -8.19 26.80 -3.10
N LEU A 26 -7.73 27.70 -2.24
CA LEU A 26 -8.60 28.75 -1.70
C LEU A 26 -8.87 29.87 -2.71
N ASP A 27 -7.94 30.10 -3.64
CA ASP A 27 -8.06 31.17 -4.63
C ASP A 27 -7.43 30.80 -5.98
N ARG A 28 -7.70 31.67 -6.97
CA ARG A 28 -7.22 31.52 -8.34
C ARG A 28 -5.70 31.62 -8.47
N THR A 29 -5.04 32.40 -7.61
CA THR A 29 -3.59 32.60 -7.69
C THR A 29 -2.87 31.31 -7.32
N GLN A 30 -3.25 30.69 -6.19
CA GLN A 30 -2.74 29.37 -5.78
C GLN A 30 -3.02 28.30 -6.86
N ALA A 31 -4.22 28.31 -7.43
CA ALA A 31 -4.58 27.36 -8.49
C ALA A 31 -3.72 27.52 -9.76
N LEU A 32 -3.23 28.73 -10.06
CA LEU A 32 -2.34 29.00 -11.19
C LEU A 32 -0.88 28.63 -10.91
N GLU A 33 -0.43 28.73 -9.66
CA GLU A 33 0.89 28.23 -9.24
C GLU A 33 0.98 26.71 -9.37
N GLY A 34 -0.10 26.02 -9.02
CA GLY A 34 -0.23 24.57 -9.25
C GLY A 34 0.54 23.69 -8.25
N ASP A 35 1.11 24.27 -7.19
CA ASP A 35 1.74 23.52 -6.11
C ASP A 35 0.69 23.06 -5.08
N HIS A 36 0.30 21.79 -5.19
CA HIS A 36 -0.66 21.16 -4.28
C HIS A 36 -0.26 21.25 -2.81
N SER A 37 1.04 21.26 -2.50
CA SER A 37 1.55 21.28 -1.13
C SER A 37 1.24 22.59 -0.39
N GLN A 38 0.99 23.67 -1.13
CA GLN A 38 0.63 24.97 -0.58
C GLN A 38 -0.88 25.11 -0.31
N SER A 39 -1.70 24.16 -0.76
CA SER A 39 -3.12 24.19 -0.44
C SER A 39 -3.35 23.90 1.04
N PRO A 40 -4.12 24.72 1.77
CA PRO A 40 -4.48 24.44 3.16
C PRO A 40 -5.49 23.28 3.30
N LEU A 41 -5.99 22.78 2.18
CA LEU A 41 -6.89 21.61 2.11
C LEU A 41 -6.13 20.34 1.69
N TYR A 42 -4.79 20.42 1.67
CA TYR A 42 -3.89 19.31 1.40
C TYR A 42 -3.08 18.99 2.66
N MET A 43 -2.94 17.71 2.96
CA MET A 43 -2.06 17.21 4.02
C MET A 43 -1.30 16.01 3.50
N SER A 44 0.03 16.09 3.50
CA SER A 44 0.87 14.94 3.19
C SER A 44 0.85 13.94 4.34
N LEU A 45 0.73 12.66 4.03
CA LEU A 45 0.90 11.56 4.98
C LEU A 45 2.24 10.84 4.80
N ASN A 46 3.15 11.40 3.98
CA ASN A 46 4.52 10.88 3.88
C ASN A 46 5.23 11.07 5.22
N GLY A 47 6.12 10.15 5.57
CA GLY A 47 6.82 10.18 6.84
C GLY A 47 7.12 8.78 7.36
N VAL A 48 7.26 8.66 8.68
CA VAL A 48 7.54 7.40 9.35
C VAL A 48 6.25 6.72 9.77
N TRP A 49 6.10 5.46 9.43
CA TRP A 49 4.92 4.64 9.72
C TRP A 49 5.32 3.41 10.52
N LYS A 50 4.43 2.93 11.41
CA LYS A 50 4.58 1.60 12.02
C LYS A 50 4.38 0.54 10.94
N PHE A 51 5.28 -0.43 10.89
CA PHE A 51 5.35 -1.43 9.84
C PHE A 51 5.66 -2.81 10.42
N GLY A 52 4.78 -3.77 10.12
CA GLY A 52 4.96 -5.18 10.45
C GLY A 52 5.09 -5.98 9.15
N PHE A 53 6.07 -6.87 9.09
CA PHE A 53 6.34 -7.71 7.93
C PHE A 53 6.16 -9.18 8.28
N PHE A 54 5.34 -9.89 7.51
CA PHE A 54 4.88 -11.24 7.77
C PHE A 54 5.10 -12.14 6.55
N PRO A 55 5.27 -13.46 6.73
CA PRO A 55 5.49 -14.39 5.62
C PRO A 55 4.25 -14.60 4.74
N ASN A 56 3.05 -14.40 5.28
CA ASN A 56 1.78 -14.54 4.58
C ASN A 56 0.65 -13.75 5.31
N PRO A 57 -0.48 -13.46 4.64
CA PRO A 57 -1.59 -12.71 5.24
C PRO A 57 -2.19 -13.37 6.48
N GLN A 58 -2.16 -14.70 6.58
CA GLN A 58 -2.70 -15.45 7.72
C GLN A 58 -1.82 -15.37 8.97
N ALA A 59 -0.56 -14.92 8.84
CA ALA A 59 0.35 -14.71 9.95
C ALA A 59 0.20 -13.32 10.61
N VAL A 60 -0.56 -12.41 9.99
CA VAL A 60 -0.87 -11.10 10.56
C VAL A 60 -1.74 -11.29 11.82
N THR A 61 -1.42 -10.53 12.87
CA THR A 61 -2.16 -10.62 14.14
C THR A 61 -3.62 -10.19 13.95
N GLU A 62 -4.57 -11.01 14.35
CA GLU A 62 -6.00 -10.68 14.28
C GLU A 62 -6.30 -9.42 15.10
N GLY A 63 -7.08 -8.49 14.53
CA GLY A 63 -7.44 -7.23 15.18
C GLY A 63 -6.35 -6.16 15.14
N PHE A 64 -5.30 -6.31 14.31
CA PHE A 64 -4.26 -5.29 14.15
C PHE A 64 -4.79 -3.94 13.64
N GLU A 65 -5.97 -3.93 13.04
CA GLU A 65 -6.66 -2.76 12.50
C GLU A 65 -7.43 -1.94 13.55
N ALA A 66 -7.61 -2.47 14.75
CA ALA A 66 -8.33 -1.78 15.82
C ALA A 66 -7.57 -0.52 16.27
N GLU A 67 -8.31 0.53 16.66
CA GLU A 67 -7.72 1.81 17.11
C GLU A 67 -6.81 1.65 18.34
N ASP A 68 -7.10 0.65 19.18
CA ASP A 68 -6.37 0.31 20.41
C ASP A 68 -5.42 -0.89 20.24
N ALA A 69 -5.22 -1.36 19.01
CA ALA A 69 -4.27 -2.42 18.73
C ALA A 69 -2.84 -2.00 19.12
N ASN A 70 -2.12 -2.94 19.75
CA ASN A 70 -0.77 -2.68 20.23
C ASN A 70 0.26 -3.06 19.15
N HIS A 71 0.87 -2.07 18.51
CA HIS A 71 1.96 -2.23 17.54
C HIS A 71 3.34 -1.89 18.11
N CYS A 72 3.54 -1.92 19.44
CA CYS A 72 4.84 -1.58 20.05
C CYS A 72 6.00 -2.46 19.55
N ASN A 73 5.71 -3.67 19.09
CA ASN A 73 6.71 -4.60 18.55
C ASN A 73 6.95 -4.42 17.03
N TRP A 74 6.21 -3.53 16.38
CA TRP A 74 6.39 -3.24 14.96
C TRP A 74 7.53 -2.23 14.77
N GLU A 75 8.23 -2.40 13.66
CA GLU A 75 9.31 -1.51 13.26
C GLU A 75 8.74 -0.22 12.64
N GLU A 76 9.64 0.66 12.23
CA GLU A 76 9.30 1.92 11.58
C GLU A 76 9.88 1.93 10.17
N ILE A 77 9.08 2.39 9.19
CA ILE A 77 9.50 2.52 7.80
C ILE A 77 9.20 3.93 7.27
N VAL A 78 10.07 4.46 6.42
CA VAL A 78 9.82 5.73 5.72
C VAL A 78 8.94 5.46 4.50
N VAL A 79 7.86 6.23 4.35
CA VAL A 79 6.93 6.17 3.22
C VAL A 79 7.04 7.44 2.38
N PRO A 80 7.17 7.35 1.03
CA PRO A 80 7.11 6.13 0.20
C PRO A 80 8.45 5.39 0.09
N SER A 81 8.41 4.06 0.10
CA SER A 81 9.56 3.18 -0.13
C SER A 81 9.12 1.85 -0.73
N ASN A 82 10.08 1.06 -1.24
CA ASN A 82 9.90 -0.37 -1.47
C ASN A 82 10.55 -1.09 -0.29
N TRP A 83 9.81 -1.93 0.44
CA TRP A 83 10.30 -2.51 1.70
C TRP A 83 11.56 -3.37 1.52
N GLN A 84 11.83 -3.93 0.33
CA GLN A 84 13.07 -4.66 0.04
C GLN A 84 14.31 -3.77 0.13
N MET A 85 14.17 -2.47 -0.10
CA MET A 85 15.25 -1.50 0.05
C MET A 85 15.49 -1.10 1.51
N GLU A 86 14.51 -1.37 2.37
CA GLU A 86 14.55 -1.10 3.81
C GLU A 86 14.91 -2.35 4.64
N GLY A 87 15.27 -3.47 3.97
CA GLY A 87 15.76 -4.69 4.63
C GLY A 87 14.74 -5.83 4.75
N TYR A 88 13.52 -5.69 4.24
CA TYR A 88 12.46 -6.71 4.35
C TYR A 88 12.39 -7.60 3.11
N GLY A 89 12.45 -8.93 3.29
CA GLY A 89 12.41 -9.88 2.17
C GLY A 89 13.54 -9.68 1.17
N HIS A 90 13.32 -10.02 -0.09
CA HIS A 90 14.34 -9.96 -1.15
C HIS A 90 13.78 -9.40 -2.47
N PRO A 91 14.54 -8.57 -3.20
CA PRO A 91 14.16 -8.17 -4.54
C PRO A 91 14.32 -9.35 -5.51
N HIS A 92 13.36 -9.52 -6.41
CA HIS A 92 13.41 -10.53 -7.46
C HIS A 92 13.66 -9.88 -8.82
N TYR A 93 14.56 -10.46 -9.60
CA TYR A 93 14.76 -10.13 -11.00
C TYR A 93 14.52 -11.37 -11.85
N THR A 94 13.54 -11.31 -12.75
CA THR A 94 13.26 -12.34 -13.73
C THR A 94 13.08 -11.69 -15.11
N ASN A 95 13.45 -12.39 -16.18
CA ASN A 95 13.29 -11.87 -17.54
C ASN A 95 11.91 -12.24 -18.13
N VAL A 96 11.61 -13.55 -18.19
CA VAL A 96 10.38 -14.08 -18.81
C VAL A 96 9.50 -14.83 -17.81
N GLN A 97 10.13 -15.61 -16.93
CA GLN A 97 9.40 -16.45 -15.97
C GLN A 97 8.85 -15.62 -14.81
N TYR A 98 7.66 -15.97 -14.33
CA TYR A 98 7.16 -15.43 -13.07
C TYR A 98 8.06 -15.86 -11.91
N PRO A 99 8.20 -15.03 -10.86
CA PRO A 99 8.96 -15.40 -9.66
C PRO A 99 8.21 -16.41 -8.76
N PHE A 100 7.04 -16.88 -9.19
CA PHE A 100 6.18 -17.84 -8.50
C PHE A 100 5.53 -18.82 -9.51
N PRO A 101 4.98 -19.96 -9.04
CA PRO A 101 4.34 -20.96 -9.90
C PRO A 101 3.20 -20.39 -10.76
N LEU A 102 3.19 -20.74 -12.04
CA LEU A 102 2.17 -20.28 -12.98
C LEU A 102 0.88 -21.10 -12.85
N ASN A 103 -0.06 -20.63 -12.02
CA ASN A 103 -1.37 -21.26 -11.83
C ASN A 103 -2.51 -20.23 -11.71
N PRO A 104 -2.82 -19.43 -12.75
CA PRO A 104 -3.83 -18.37 -12.63
C PRO A 104 -5.23 -18.91 -12.25
N PRO A 105 -6.00 -18.21 -11.40
CA PRO A 105 -5.69 -16.91 -10.77
C PRO A 105 -4.93 -17.03 -9.43
N PHE A 106 -4.45 -18.22 -9.08
CA PHE A 106 -3.90 -18.54 -7.77
C PHE A 106 -2.45 -18.09 -7.60
N VAL A 107 -2.12 -17.70 -6.36
CA VAL A 107 -0.76 -17.30 -5.94
C VAL A 107 -0.27 -18.21 -4.80
N PRO A 108 1.03 -18.25 -4.49
CA PRO A 108 1.54 -19.01 -3.35
C PRO A 108 0.90 -18.58 -2.03
N THR A 109 0.74 -19.52 -1.10
CA THR A 109 0.33 -19.23 0.28
C THR A 109 1.38 -18.40 1.02
N GLU A 110 2.67 -18.74 0.83
CA GLU A 110 3.78 -17.93 1.31
C GLU A 110 3.94 -16.69 0.42
N ASN A 111 3.29 -15.60 0.82
CA ASN A 111 3.23 -14.34 0.10
C ASN A 111 3.52 -13.19 1.08
N PRO A 112 4.75 -12.66 1.12
CA PRO A 112 5.16 -11.65 2.09
C PRO A 112 4.19 -10.45 2.15
N THR A 113 3.76 -10.09 3.35
CA THR A 113 2.72 -9.07 3.63
C THR A 113 3.18 -8.09 4.69
#